data_AF-A0A558DIA1-F1
#
_entry.id   AF-A0A558DIA1-F1
#
_cell.length_a   1.000
_cell.length_b   1.000
_cell.length_c   1.000
_cell.angle_alpha   90.00
_cell.angle_beta   90.00
_cell.angle_gamma   90.00
#
_symmetry.space_group_name_H-M   'P 1'
#
loop_
_entity.id
_entity.type
_entity.pdbx_description
1 polymer ?
#
loop_
_entity_poly.entity_id
_entity_poly.type
_entity_poly.pdbx_seq_one_letter_code
_entity_poly.pdbx_strand_id
1 'polypeptide(L)'
;MKESYLPTLLQMRMLVGFLGERAQCAWWPTAFYEASSKLFLEPVFSKTSRLAQYHGVLEAARRLHDEHLSVGSYHLFRLPEEVEQDLHAIVQSSVGEELVNQAPQSKEAALDALKRLAATQGTSSVGPTAVGSIKDLDSTDTLKAIAAAYLSAFTQHAKTYPYLVG
;
A
#
# COMPACT_ATOMS: atom_id res chain seq x y z
N MET A 1 -7.77 -20.67 8.98
CA MET A 1 -6.80 -19.58 9.26
C MET A 1 -6.69 -18.66 8.04
N LYS A 2 -7.80 -18.06 7.58
CA LYS A 2 -7.81 -17.17 6.40
C LYS A 2 -7.49 -15.70 6.72
N GLU A 3 -7.44 -15.33 8.00
CA GLU A 3 -7.31 -13.91 8.42
C GLU A 3 -5.87 -13.42 8.64
N SER A 4 -4.85 -14.30 8.61
CA SER A 4 -3.51 -13.91 9.11
C SER A 4 -2.73 -12.95 8.19
N TYR A 5 -3.12 -12.83 6.92
CA TYR A 5 -2.38 -12.03 5.93
C TYR A 5 -2.94 -10.62 5.72
N LEU A 6 -4.22 -10.39 6.05
CA LEU A 6 -4.88 -9.11 5.80
C LEU A 6 -4.27 -7.93 6.57
N PRO A 7 -3.88 -8.06 7.85
CA PRO A 7 -3.19 -6.98 8.56
C PRO A 7 -1.84 -6.63 7.92
N THR A 8 -1.08 -7.64 7.48
CA THR A 8 0.19 -7.44 6.75
C THR A 8 -0.03 -6.69 5.44
N LEU A 9 -1.07 -7.08 4.70
CA LEU A 9 -1.45 -6.45 3.44
C LEU A 9 -1.90 -5.00 3.64
N LEU A 10 -2.69 -4.73 4.68
CA LEU A 10 -3.10 -3.37 5.05
C LEU A 10 -1.89 -2.52 5.46
N GLN A 11 -1.02 -3.06 6.31
CA GLN A 11 0.21 -2.37 6.71
C GLN A 11 1.04 -2.03 5.48
N MET A 12 1.21 -2.96 4.54
CA MET A 12 1.92 -2.73 3.29
C MET A 12 1.26 -1.63 2.44
N ARG A 13 -0.07 -1.62 2.29
CA ARG A 13 -0.82 -0.55 1.62
C ARG A 13 -0.55 0.82 2.23
N MET A 14 -0.55 0.89 3.56
CA MET A 14 -0.29 2.15 4.27
C MET A 14 1.15 2.63 4.08
N LEU A 15 2.13 1.72 4.17
CA LEU A 15 3.55 2.05 3.98
C LEU A 15 3.85 2.51 2.55
N VAL A 16 3.43 1.72 1.55
CA VAL A 16 3.62 2.08 0.13
C VAL A 16 2.81 3.33 -0.22
N GLY A 17 1.60 3.44 0.32
CA GLY A 17 0.72 4.59 0.23
C GLY A 17 1.33 5.89 0.76
N PHE A 18 2.02 5.81 1.90
CA PHE A 18 2.78 6.93 2.46
C PHE A 18 4.00 7.25 1.60
N LEU A 19 4.82 6.24 1.28
CA LEU A 19 6.07 6.42 0.52
C LEU A 19 5.87 6.98 -0.89
N GLY A 20 4.73 6.72 -1.52
CA GLY A 20 4.43 7.28 -2.84
C GLY A 20 3.84 8.69 -2.82
N GLU A 21 3.49 9.26 -1.67
CA GLU A 21 3.00 10.64 -1.60
C GLU A 21 4.05 11.67 -2.06
N ARG A 22 3.57 12.87 -2.39
CA ARG A 22 4.39 13.95 -2.96
C ARG A 22 5.61 14.30 -2.12
N ALA A 23 5.46 14.37 -0.80
CA ALA A 23 6.54 14.71 0.12
C ALA A 23 7.57 13.58 0.33
N GLN A 24 7.29 12.36 -0.17
CA GLN A 24 8.12 11.18 0.07
C GLN A 24 8.93 10.76 -1.17
N CYS A 25 8.33 9.98 -2.08
CA CYS A 25 8.94 9.59 -3.35
C CYS A 25 8.21 10.15 -4.58
N ALA A 26 7.13 10.93 -4.38
CA ALA A 26 6.37 11.60 -5.44
C ALA A 26 5.95 10.65 -6.57
N TRP A 27 5.28 9.56 -6.21
CA TRP A 27 4.59 8.69 -7.17
C TRP A 27 3.22 9.21 -7.54
N TRP A 28 2.51 9.80 -6.59
CA TRP A 28 1.26 10.50 -6.84
C TRP A 28 1.25 11.88 -6.16
N PRO A 29 0.53 12.85 -6.74
CA PRO A 29 0.54 14.24 -6.27
C PRO A 29 -0.43 14.47 -5.10
N THR A 30 -0.44 13.59 -4.10
CA THR A 30 -1.30 13.72 -2.90
C THR A 30 -0.49 13.90 -1.62
N ALA A 31 -1.21 14.27 -0.55
CA ALA A 31 -0.70 14.54 0.79
C ALA A 31 -1.69 14.07 1.89
N PHE A 32 -2.39 12.96 1.68
CA PHE A 32 -3.43 12.43 2.57
C PHE A 32 -2.87 11.92 3.91
N TYR A 33 -1.62 11.48 3.97
CA TYR A 33 -0.97 11.04 5.22
C TYR A 33 -0.09 12.13 5.84
N GLU A 34 -0.03 13.33 5.27
CA GLU A 34 0.60 14.48 5.93
C GLU A 34 -0.26 14.99 7.10
N ALA A 35 0.39 15.59 8.10
CA ALA A 35 -0.31 16.21 9.24
C ALA A 35 -1.29 17.32 8.80
N SER A 36 -0.95 18.04 7.73
CA SER A 36 -1.78 19.08 7.12
C SER A 36 -3.13 18.54 6.62
N SER A 37 -3.23 17.23 6.35
CA SER A 37 -4.43 16.64 5.76
C SER A 37 -5.67 16.72 6.62
N LYS A 38 -5.47 16.62 7.94
CA LYS A 38 -6.53 16.68 8.93
C LYS A 38 -7.30 17.99 8.85
N LEU A 39 -6.62 19.10 8.57
CA LEU A 39 -7.23 20.43 8.49
C LEU A 39 -8.30 20.54 7.40
N PHE A 40 -8.18 19.76 6.31
CA PHE A 40 -9.18 19.74 5.24
C PHE A 40 -10.13 18.56 5.32
N LEU A 41 -9.71 17.42 5.88
CA LEU A 41 -10.55 16.23 5.99
C LEU A 41 -11.52 16.29 7.16
N GLU A 42 -11.09 16.75 8.34
CA GLU A 42 -11.95 16.73 9.54
C GLU A 42 -13.23 17.58 9.41
N PRO A 43 -13.22 18.76 8.73
CA PRO A 43 -14.45 19.49 8.50
C PRO A 43 -15.48 18.75 7.65
N VAL A 44 -15.03 17.93 6.69
CA VAL A 44 -15.90 17.21 5.74
C VAL A 44 -16.24 15.79 6.22
N PHE A 45 -15.28 15.15 6.89
CA PHE A 45 -15.29 13.75 7.32
C PHE A 45 -15.02 13.65 8.82
N SER A 46 -15.77 14.38 9.63
CA SER A 46 -15.53 14.53 11.08
C SER A 46 -15.41 13.21 11.86
N LYS A 47 -16.07 12.14 11.40
CA LYS A 47 -16.02 10.79 12.00
C LYS A 47 -15.24 9.77 11.18
N THR A 48 -14.87 10.11 9.96
CA THR A 48 -14.32 9.17 8.96
C THR A 48 -13.08 9.73 8.27
N SER A 49 -12.39 10.70 8.88
CA SER A 49 -11.19 11.32 8.33
C SER A 49 -10.13 10.27 7.99
N ARG A 50 -9.90 9.29 8.88
CA ARG A 50 -9.01 8.14 8.65
C ARG A 50 -9.39 7.33 7.41
N LEU A 51 -10.67 7.02 7.25
CA LEU A 51 -11.18 6.32 6.07
C LEU A 51 -10.97 7.14 4.80
N ALA A 52 -11.19 8.45 4.88
CA ALA A 52 -10.96 9.36 3.75
C ALA A 52 -9.46 9.44 3.38
N GLN A 53 -8.55 9.44 4.36
CA GLN A 53 -7.11 9.36 4.11
C GLN A 53 -6.75 8.05 3.39
N TYR A 54 -7.18 6.92 3.96
CA TYR A 54 -6.90 5.59 3.40
C TYR A 54 -7.40 5.45 1.96
N HIS A 55 -8.68 5.78 1.72
CA HIS A 55 -9.27 5.68 0.39
C HIS A 55 -8.70 6.72 -0.57
N GLY A 56 -8.39 7.92 -0.10
CA GLY A 56 -7.74 8.94 -0.92
C GLY A 56 -6.39 8.49 -1.50
N VAL A 57 -5.56 7.87 -0.66
CA VAL A 57 -4.29 7.28 -1.09
C VAL A 57 -4.50 6.05 -1.97
N LEU A 58 -5.45 5.18 -1.60
CA LEU A 58 -5.79 3.98 -2.38
C LEU A 58 -6.17 4.35 -3.81
N GLU A 59 -7.04 5.34 -4.00
CA GLU A 59 -7.45 5.81 -5.33
C GLU A 59 -6.29 6.44 -6.11
N ALA A 60 -5.46 7.25 -5.45
CA ALA A 60 -4.31 7.90 -6.10
C ALA A 60 -3.30 6.86 -6.59
N ALA A 61 -2.98 5.89 -5.74
CA ALA A 61 -2.09 4.79 -6.08
C ALA A 61 -2.71 3.89 -7.15
N ARG A 62 -4.01 3.58 -7.06
CA ARG A 62 -4.70 2.75 -8.05
C ARG A 62 -4.66 3.35 -9.45
N ARG A 63 -4.98 4.64 -9.60
CA ARG A 63 -4.92 5.34 -10.90
C ARG A 63 -3.56 5.22 -11.55
N LEU A 64 -2.49 5.49 -10.78
CA LEU A 64 -1.12 5.38 -11.30
C LEU A 64 -0.80 3.95 -11.76
N HIS A 65 -1.19 2.92 -11.00
CA HIS A 65 -0.91 1.54 -11.37
C HIS A 65 -1.72 1.10 -12.59
N ASP A 66 -3.01 1.46 -12.65
CA ASP A 66 -3.89 1.13 -13.78
C ASP A 66 -3.42 1.74 -15.11
N GLU A 67 -2.76 2.91 -15.07
CA GLU A 67 -2.16 3.53 -16.27
C GLU A 67 -0.99 2.72 -16.85
N HIS A 68 -0.33 1.88 -16.03
CA HIS A 68 0.88 1.15 -16.42
C HIS A 68 0.66 -0.37 -16.54
N LEU A 69 -0.44 -0.90 -16.01
CA LEU A 69 -0.74 -2.32 -15.98
C LEU A 69 -1.84 -2.69 -16.98
N SER A 70 -1.81 -3.94 -17.45
CA SER A 70 -2.86 -4.46 -18.33
C SER A 70 -4.15 -4.75 -17.57
N VAL A 71 -5.28 -4.63 -18.28
CA VAL A 71 -6.60 -5.01 -17.78
C VAL A 71 -6.60 -6.48 -17.35
N GLY A 72 -7.15 -6.75 -16.16
CA GLY A 72 -7.23 -8.10 -15.59
C GLY A 72 -6.06 -8.49 -14.69
N SER A 73 -5.04 -7.64 -14.55
CA SER A 73 -4.00 -7.81 -13.54
C SER A 73 -4.47 -7.29 -12.18
N TYR A 74 -4.07 -7.96 -11.09
CA TYR A 74 -4.28 -7.47 -9.73
C TYR A 74 -3.01 -6.78 -9.23
N HIS A 75 -3.15 -5.80 -8.35
CA HIS A 75 -1.99 -5.17 -7.70
C HIS A 75 -2.38 -4.73 -6.30
N LEU A 76 -1.40 -4.26 -5.51
CA LEU A 76 -1.60 -3.93 -4.10
C LEU A 76 -2.81 -3.01 -3.85
N PHE A 77 -3.16 -2.15 -4.81
CA PHE A 77 -4.23 -1.14 -4.71
C PHE A 77 -5.51 -1.49 -5.51
N ARG A 78 -5.58 -2.70 -6.08
CA ARG A 78 -6.75 -3.28 -6.78
C ARG A 78 -6.71 -4.80 -6.63
N LEU A 79 -7.37 -5.28 -5.57
CA LEU A 79 -7.49 -6.69 -5.22
C LEU A 79 -8.91 -7.20 -5.53
N PRO A 80 -9.18 -8.51 -5.41
CA PRO A 80 -10.54 -9.04 -5.46
C PRO A 80 -11.46 -8.34 -4.46
N GLU A 81 -12.72 -8.11 -4.85
CA GLU A 81 -13.70 -7.36 -4.07
C GLU A 81 -13.85 -7.86 -2.62
N GLU A 82 -13.84 -9.18 -2.41
CA GLU A 82 -13.89 -9.78 -1.06
C GLU A 82 -12.76 -9.26 -0.17
N VAL A 83 -11.53 -9.22 -0.71
CA VAL A 83 -10.35 -8.72 0.02
C VAL A 83 -10.44 -7.21 0.25
N GLU A 84 -10.98 -6.45 -0.71
CA GLU A 84 -11.18 -4.99 -0.55
C GLU A 84 -12.18 -4.67 0.56
N GLN A 85 -13.28 -5.43 0.64
CA GLN A 85 -14.28 -5.30 1.70
C GLN A 85 -13.70 -5.64 3.07
N ASP A 86 -12.93 -6.73 3.15
CA ASP A 86 -12.26 -7.13 4.40
C ASP A 86 -11.24 -6.07 4.85
N LEU A 87 -10.43 -5.53 3.95
CA LEU A 87 -9.48 -4.46 4.27
C LEU A 87 -10.19 -3.19 4.73
N HIS A 88 -11.32 -2.84 4.11
CA HIS A 88 -12.15 -1.72 4.54
C HIS A 88 -12.71 -1.91 5.97
N ALA A 89 -13.15 -3.13 6.30
CA ALA A 89 -13.58 -3.47 7.66
C ALA A 89 -12.42 -3.38 8.67
N ILE A 90 -11.23 -3.88 8.31
CA ILE A 90 -10.05 -3.82 9.19
C ILE A 90 -9.64 -2.36 9.44
N VAL A 91 -9.68 -1.48 8.44
CA VAL A 91 -9.39 -0.04 8.60
C VAL A 91 -10.32 0.63 9.62
N GLN A 92 -11.53 0.10 9.82
CA GLN A 92 -12.49 0.61 10.81
C GLN A 92 -12.35 -0.05 12.19
N SER A 93 -11.72 -1.23 12.26
CA SER A 93 -11.49 -1.97 13.50
C SER A 93 -10.36 -1.39 14.37
N SER A 94 -10.19 -1.96 15.57
CA SER A 94 -9.07 -1.66 16.46
C SER A 94 -7.71 -2.00 15.83
N VAL A 95 -7.64 -3.05 14.99
CA VAL A 95 -6.40 -3.42 14.27
C VAL A 95 -5.96 -2.29 13.33
N GLY A 96 -6.91 -1.69 12.62
CA GLY A 96 -6.64 -0.52 11.77
C GLY A 96 -6.19 0.69 12.58
N GLU A 97 -6.73 0.87 13.78
CA GLU A 97 -6.31 1.94 14.70
C GLU A 97 -4.87 1.73 15.21
N GLU A 98 -4.53 0.50 15.61
CA GLU A 98 -3.18 0.12 16.01
C GLU A 98 -2.16 0.35 14.88
N LEU A 99 -2.49 -0.05 13.66
CA LEU A 99 -1.64 0.16 12.49
C LEU A 99 -1.42 1.64 12.17
N VAL A 100 -2.44 2.48 12.34
CA VAL A 100 -2.31 3.95 12.20
C VAL A 100 -1.43 4.54 13.30
N ASN A 101 -1.58 4.08 14.54
CA ASN A 101 -0.73 4.53 15.64
C ASN A 101 0.74 4.12 15.45
N GLN A 102 0.99 3.06 14.69
CA GLN A 102 2.31 2.60 14.27
C GLN A 102 2.76 3.20 12.92
N ALA A 103 1.97 4.12 12.33
CA ALA A 103 2.30 4.70 11.04
C ALA A 103 3.64 5.44 11.08
N PRO A 104 4.48 5.26 10.05
CA PRO A 104 5.80 5.87 10.03
C PRO A 104 5.71 7.39 10.01
N GLN A 105 6.53 8.03 10.85
CA GLN A 105 6.63 9.49 10.94
C GLN A 105 7.66 10.08 9.96
N SER A 106 8.44 9.24 9.28
CA SER A 106 9.43 9.65 8.29
C SER A 106 9.56 8.64 7.15
N LYS A 107 10.17 9.09 6.05
CA LYS A 107 10.51 8.27 4.89
C LYS A 107 11.36 7.06 5.29
N GLU A 108 12.38 7.28 6.11
CA GLU A 108 13.33 6.25 6.56
C GLU A 108 12.62 5.20 7.41
N ALA A 109 11.77 5.63 8.36
CA ALA A 109 10.98 4.71 9.18
C ALA A 109 10.02 3.86 8.34
N ALA A 110 9.44 4.44 7.29
CA ALA A 110 8.57 3.72 6.36
C ALA A 110 9.33 2.69 5.53
N LEU A 111 10.52 3.05 5.02
CA LEU A 111 11.40 2.14 4.29
C LEU A 111 11.88 0.99 5.19
N ASP A 112 12.24 1.27 6.43
CA ASP A 112 12.65 0.24 7.38
C ASP A 112 11.51 -0.72 7.74
N ALA A 113 10.29 -0.20 7.89
CA ALA A 113 9.10 -1.03 8.09
C ALA A 113 8.82 -1.91 6.87
N LEU A 114 8.90 -1.36 5.66
CA LEU A 114 8.72 -2.11 4.43
C LEU A 114 9.81 -3.17 4.23
N LYS A 115 11.06 -2.85 4.63
CA LYS A 115 12.19 -3.79 4.63
C LYS A 115 11.97 -4.98 5.55
N ARG A 116 11.38 -4.76 6.73
CA ARG A 116 10.99 -5.87 7.63
C ARG A 116 9.95 -6.78 7.00
N LEU A 117 9.00 -6.24 6.25
CA LEU A 117 8.00 -7.03 5.52
C LEU A 117 8.60 -7.83 4.35
N ALA A 118 9.54 -7.23 3.63
CA ALA A 118 10.20 -7.88 2.49
C ALA A 118 11.05 -9.09 2.89
N ALA A 119 11.64 -9.07 4.10
CA ALA A 119 12.64 -10.01 4.63
C ALA A 119 13.96 -10.09 3.82
N THR A 120 13.93 -9.88 2.51
CA THR A 120 15.08 -9.79 1.60
C THR A 120 14.92 -8.59 0.65
N GLN A 121 16.02 -8.17 0.01
CA GLN A 121 15.90 -7.18 -1.07
C GLN A 121 15.47 -7.88 -2.37
N GLY A 122 14.46 -7.29 -3.02
CA GLY A 122 13.97 -7.77 -4.30
C GLY A 122 14.95 -7.46 -5.43
N THR A 123 14.75 -8.11 -6.58
CA THR A 123 15.45 -7.77 -7.81
C THR A 123 15.02 -6.39 -8.30
N SER A 124 15.98 -5.58 -8.73
CA SER A 124 15.69 -4.31 -9.40
C SER A 124 14.93 -4.55 -10.70
N SER A 125 13.82 -3.84 -10.88
CA SER A 125 13.07 -3.81 -12.12
C SER A 125 12.42 -2.44 -12.30
N VAL A 126 12.19 -2.04 -13.56
CA VAL A 126 11.49 -0.81 -13.93
C VAL A 126 10.26 -1.18 -14.73
N GLY A 127 9.13 -0.55 -14.42
CA GLY A 127 7.84 -0.80 -15.05
C GLY A 127 7.05 -1.96 -14.43
N PRO A 128 6.08 -2.52 -15.16
CA PRO A 128 5.27 -3.66 -14.72
C PRO A 128 6.15 -4.85 -14.31
N THR A 129 5.93 -5.39 -13.12
CA THR A 129 6.71 -6.53 -12.60
C THR A 129 5.79 -7.57 -11.99
N ALA A 130 5.79 -8.78 -12.54
CA ALA A 130 5.04 -9.89 -11.99
C ALA A 130 5.69 -10.37 -10.68
N VAL A 131 4.91 -10.46 -9.61
CA VAL A 131 5.38 -10.87 -8.28
C VAL A 131 4.66 -12.10 -7.72
N GLY A 132 3.76 -12.70 -8.49
CA GLY A 132 3.04 -13.93 -8.11
C GLY A 132 1.68 -14.06 -8.78
N SER A 133 0.86 -15.00 -8.29
CA SER A 133 -0.55 -15.13 -8.65
C SER A 133 -1.45 -14.62 -7.52
N ILE A 134 -2.65 -14.15 -7.88
CA ILE A 134 -3.67 -13.73 -6.92
C ILE A 134 -4.13 -14.90 -6.03
N LYS A 135 -3.99 -16.14 -6.53
CA LYS A 135 -4.31 -17.37 -5.79
C LYS A 135 -3.40 -17.60 -4.59
N ASP A 136 -2.20 -17.03 -4.62
CA ASP A 136 -1.17 -17.18 -3.60
C ASP A 136 -1.07 -15.93 -2.69
N LEU A 137 -2.07 -15.03 -2.74
CA LEU A 137 -2.06 -13.76 -1.99
C LEU A 137 -1.96 -13.96 -0.47
N ASP A 138 -2.49 -15.07 0.05
CA ASP A 138 -2.41 -15.44 1.46
C ASP A 138 -1.04 -16.05 1.84
N SER A 139 -0.18 -16.34 0.86
CA SER A 139 1.14 -16.88 1.08
C SER A 139 2.11 -15.80 1.56
N THR A 140 2.93 -16.16 2.54
CA THR A 140 3.96 -15.26 3.08
C THR A 140 4.98 -14.87 2.01
N ASP A 141 5.28 -15.76 1.06
CA ASP A 141 6.28 -15.52 0.01
C ASP A 141 5.78 -14.49 -1.01
N THR A 142 4.50 -14.55 -1.39
CA THR A 142 3.89 -13.53 -2.26
C THR A 142 3.87 -12.16 -1.60
N LEU A 143 3.50 -12.07 -0.32
CA LEU A 143 3.53 -10.81 0.43
C LEU A 143 4.95 -10.23 0.51
N LYS A 144 5.94 -11.08 0.81
CA LYS A 144 7.37 -10.68 0.82
C LYS A 144 7.82 -10.19 -0.55
N ALA A 145 7.42 -10.88 -1.63
CA ALA A 145 7.76 -10.50 -2.99
C ALA A 145 7.20 -9.12 -3.37
N ILE A 146 5.93 -8.84 -3.02
CA ILE A 146 5.31 -7.52 -3.24
C ILE A 146 6.08 -6.44 -2.46
N ALA A 147 6.33 -6.68 -1.16
CA ALA A 147 7.05 -5.73 -0.31
C ALA A 147 8.49 -5.47 -0.81
N ALA A 148 9.18 -6.53 -1.23
CA ALA A 148 10.55 -6.46 -1.77
C ALA A 148 10.62 -5.66 -3.07
N ALA A 149 9.63 -5.81 -3.95
CA ALA A 149 9.56 -5.05 -5.20
C ALA A 149 9.35 -3.55 -4.94
N TYR A 150 8.42 -3.17 -4.05
CA TYR A 150 8.24 -1.76 -3.68
C TYR A 150 9.46 -1.19 -2.92
N LEU A 151 10.07 -1.96 -2.02
CA LEU A 151 11.28 -1.54 -1.31
C LEU A 151 12.40 -1.21 -2.29
N SER A 152 12.65 -2.10 -3.26
CA SER A 152 13.65 -1.90 -4.31
C SER A 152 13.33 -0.64 -5.13
N ALA A 153 12.07 -0.48 -5.54
CA ALA A 153 11.60 0.67 -6.32
C ALA A 153 11.85 2.01 -5.61
N PHE A 154 11.45 2.12 -4.34
CA PHE A 154 11.66 3.35 -3.57
C PHE A 154 13.13 3.63 -3.26
N THR A 155 13.92 2.59 -2.97
CA THR A 155 15.35 2.73 -2.65
C THR A 155 16.15 3.18 -3.87
N GLN A 156 15.78 2.73 -5.06
CA GLN A 156 16.49 3.01 -6.30
C GLN A 156 15.88 4.15 -7.11
N HIS A 157 14.84 4.80 -6.57
CA HIS A 157 14.06 5.82 -7.28
C HIS A 157 13.51 5.35 -8.64
N ALA A 158 13.24 4.04 -8.76
CA ALA A 158 12.66 3.42 -9.94
C ALA A 158 11.13 3.39 -9.83
N LYS A 159 10.43 3.55 -10.96
CA LYS A 159 8.98 3.33 -11.05
C LYS A 159 8.73 1.86 -11.35
N THR A 160 8.37 1.08 -10.35
CA THR A 160 8.03 -0.34 -10.47
C THR A 160 6.57 -0.52 -10.13
N TYR A 161 5.85 -1.32 -10.90
CA TYR A 161 4.42 -1.58 -10.67
C TYR A 161 4.24 -3.10 -10.45
N PRO A 162 4.39 -3.58 -9.20
CA PRO A 162 4.20 -4.98 -8.86
C PRO A 162 2.76 -5.41 -9.12
N TYR A 163 2.58 -6.52 -9.83
CA TYR A 163 1.27 -7.09 -10.12
C TYR A 163 1.23 -8.61 -9.94
N LEU A 164 0.03 -9.10 -9.69
CA LEU A 164 -0.32 -10.50 -9.53
C LEU A 164 -1.13 -10.95 -10.74
N VAL A 165 -0.80 -12.12 -11.28
CA VAL A 165 -1.58 -12.75 -12.35
C VAL A 165 -2.87 -13.36 -11.78
N GLY A 166 -3.98 -13.23 -12.52
CA GLY A 166 -5.28 -13.82 -12.16
C GLY A 166 -5.30 -15.34 -12.07
#